data_AF-A0AAW2SWL1-F1
#
_entry.id   AF-A0AAW2SWL1-F1
#
_cell.length_a   1.000
_cell.length_b   1.000
_cell.length_c   1.000
_cell.angle_alpha   90.00
_cell.angle_beta   90.00
_cell.angle_gamma   90.00
#
_symmetry.space_group_name_H-M   'P 1'
#
loop_
_entity.id
_entity.type
_entity.pdbx_description
1 polymer ?
#
loop_
_entity_poly.entity_id
_entity_poly.type
_entity_poly.pdbx_seq_one_letter_code
_entity_poly.pdbx_strand_id
1 'polypeptide(L)'
;MLRRGNLASLVAAEAQKEANIAANLAKCLSIFADLYSSASPENPHLYLSKFFTLQQLIEKADVAIPTKDGDGTKENMELRKILANETQSWFLNFLGDALEIGFHGGSQEKKGKESAARVVEQNNHIASTLSQLKQANEWLDKLRSNSSLEKSELLETIDRLKQKVYACLLVHVDSAASALESRKLP
;
A
#
# COMPACT_ATOMS: atom_id res chain seq x y z
N MET A 1 51.93 8.26 1.21
CA MET A 1 50.64 8.75 1.76
C MET A 1 49.43 8.50 0.87
N LEU A 2 49.53 8.46 -0.48
CA LEU A 2 48.37 8.28 -1.39
C LEU A 2 47.52 7.01 -1.15
N ARG A 3 48.13 5.87 -0.76
CA ARG A 3 47.36 4.63 -0.52
C ARG A 3 46.40 4.70 0.68
N ARG A 4 46.67 5.53 1.69
CA ARG A 4 45.83 5.66 2.91
C ARG A 4 44.63 6.56 2.68
N GLY A 5 44.77 7.62 1.86
CA GLY A 5 43.65 8.50 1.49
C GLY A 5 42.58 7.79 0.66
N ASN A 6 43.00 6.88 -0.23
CA ASN A 6 42.07 6.08 -1.04
C ASN A 6 41.26 5.09 -0.19
N LEU A 7 41.89 4.48 0.83
CA LEU A 7 41.20 3.58 1.75
C LEU A 7 40.21 4.33 2.65
N ALA A 8 40.61 5.49 3.19
CA ALA A 8 39.72 6.30 4.01
C ALA A 8 38.47 6.78 3.24
N SER A 9 38.65 7.14 1.97
CA SER A 9 37.54 7.57 1.10
C SER A 9 36.59 6.40 0.78
N LEU A 10 37.12 5.20 0.57
CA LEU A 10 36.32 4.00 0.35
C LEU A 10 35.49 3.65 1.58
N VAL A 11 36.11 3.58 2.76
CA VAL A 11 35.43 3.27 4.02
C VAL A 11 34.36 4.31 4.34
N ALA A 12 34.62 5.59 4.09
CA ALA A 12 33.62 6.64 4.27
C ALA A 12 32.41 6.48 3.33
N ALA A 13 32.65 6.09 2.07
CA ALA A 13 31.56 5.84 1.12
C ALA A 13 30.70 4.63 1.50
N GLU A 14 31.32 3.56 1.99
CA GLU A 14 30.63 2.36 2.50
C GLU A 14 29.78 2.68 3.73
N ALA A 15 30.35 3.39 4.70
CA ALA A 15 29.62 3.83 5.89
C ALA A 15 28.45 4.76 5.55
N GLN A 16 28.63 5.69 4.60
CA GLN A 16 27.54 6.56 4.16
C GLN A 16 26.41 5.77 3.48
N LYS A 17 26.75 4.74 2.70
CA LYS A 17 25.76 3.87 2.08
C LYS A 17 24.97 3.09 3.15
N GLU A 18 25.65 2.52 4.13
CA GLU A 18 25.01 1.81 5.24
C GLU A 18 24.08 2.73 6.05
N ALA A 19 24.57 3.92 6.41
CA ALA A 19 23.77 4.92 7.11
C ALA A 19 22.51 5.32 6.33
N ASN A 20 22.61 5.44 5.00
CA ASN A 20 21.45 5.74 4.14
C ASN A 20 20.44 4.58 4.10
N ILE A 21 20.91 3.33 4.09
CA ILE A 21 20.02 2.15 4.15
C ILE A 21 19.28 2.13 5.50
N ALA A 22 20.00 2.30 6.61
CA ALA A 22 19.43 2.33 7.95
C ALA A 22 18.44 3.49 8.13
N ALA A 23 18.76 4.69 7.65
CA ALA A 23 17.86 5.84 7.70
C ALA A 23 16.57 5.61 6.92
N ASN A 24 16.65 5.01 5.72
CA ASN A 24 15.48 4.65 4.94
C ASN A 24 14.61 3.59 5.64
N LEU A 25 15.24 2.60 6.27
CA LEU A 25 14.52 1.58 7.04
C LEU A 25 13.82 2.17 8.26
N ALA A 26 14.51 3.03 9.02
CA ALA A 26 13.93 3.76 10.15
C ALA A 26 12.71 4.61 9.72
N LYS A 27 12.80 5.26 8.56
CA LYS A 27 11.66 5.99 7.98
C LYS A 27 10.49 5.05 7.66
N CYS A 28 10.75 3.88 7.07
CA CYS A 28 9.71 2.90 6.76
C CYS A 28 9.05 2.37 8.03
N LEU A 29 9.83 2.07 9.08
CA LEU A 29 9.34 1.65 10.39
C LEU A 29 8.46 2.73 11.03
N SER A 30 8.87 3.99 10.96
CA SER A 30 8.07 5.11 11.50
C SER A 30 6.74 5.25 10.76
N ILE A 31 6.73 5.14 9.44
CA ILE A 31 5.49 5.17 8.65
C ILE A 31 4.60 3.97 8.99
N PHE A 32 5.18 2.76 9.13
CA PHE A 32 4.43 1.57 9.51
C PHE A 32 3.82 1.70 10.91
N ALA A 33 4.56 2.24 11.88
CA ALA A 33 4.05 2.46 13.23
C ALA A 33 2.90 3.47 13.26
N ASP A 34 3.00 4.58 12.51
CA ASP A 34 1.89 5.53 12.33
C ASP A 34 0.69 4.86 11.67
N LEU A 35 0.93 4.09 10.61
CA LEU A 35 -0.10 3.37 9.87
C LEU A 35 -0.83 2.37 10.78
N TYR A 36 -0.09 1.54 11.51
CA TYR A 36 -0.64 0.51 12.39
C TYR A 36 -1.45 1.10 13.55
N SER A 37 -0.98 2.20 14.15
CA SER A 37 -1.64 2.82 15.30
C SER A 37 -2.84 3.68 14.93
N SER A 38 -2.83 4.30 13.73
CA SER A 38 -3.88 5.21 13.31
C SER A 38 -4.92 4.57 12.40
N ALA A 39 -4.66 3.40 11.81
CA ALA A 39 -5.55 2.79 10.83
C ALA A 39 -6.96 2.54 11.37
N SER A 40 -7.94 3.00 10.58
CA SER A 40 -9.35 2.71 10.78
C SER A 40 -9.93 2.20 9.47
N PRO A 41 -10.60 1.04 9.46
CA PRO A 41 -11.26 0.51 8.28
C PRO A 41 -12.46 1.38 7.84
N GLU A 42 -12.89 2.34 8.66
CA GLU A 42 -13.92 3.35 8.31
C GLU A 42 -13.39 4.44 7.37
N ASN A 43 -12.07 4.62 7.27
CA ASN A 43 -11.45 5.54 6.33
C ASN A 43 -10.45 4.80 5.41
N PRO A 44 -10.94 3.85 4.60
CA PRO A 44 -10.07 2.95 3.84
C PRO A 44 -9.19 3.72 2.84
N HIS A 45 -9.71 4.79 2.25
CA HIS A 45 -9.02 5.61 1.26
C HIS A 45 -7.68 6.16 1.76
N LEU A 46 -7.66 6.70 2.98
CA LEU A 46 -6.47 7.28 3.57
C LEU A 46 -5.38 6.22 3.79
N TYR A 47 -5.75 5.08 4.37
CA TYR A 47 -4.79 4.06 4.78
C TYR A 47 -4.31 3.19 3.61
N LEU A 48 -5.14 2.98 2.57
CA LEU A 48 -4.70 2.41 1.30
C LEU A 48 -3.59 3.25 0.66
N SER A 49 -3.76 4.57 0.59
CA SER A 49 -2.75 5.47 0.03
C SER A 49 -1.45 5.46 0.84
N LYS A 50 -1.55 5.51 2.18
CA LYS A 50 -0.39 5.40 3.09
C LYS A 50 0.34 4.06 2.91
N PHE A 51 -0.40 2.96 2.84
CA PHE A 51 0.16 1.62 2.62
C PHE A 51 0.94 1.53 1.30
N PHE A 52 0.37 1.95 0.18
CA PHE A 52 1.06 1.86 -1.11
C PHE A 52 2.30 2.75 -1.17
N THR A 53 2.28 3.90 -0.48
CA THR A 53 3.47 4.75 -0.33
C THR A 53 4.57 4.03 0.46
N LEU A 54 4.22 3.40 1.58
CA LEU A 54 5.15 2.59 2.37
C LEU A 54 5.71 1.42 1.56
N GLN A 55 4.87 0.68 0.84
CA GLN A 55 5.28 -0.45 0.01
C GLN A 55 6.28 -0.02 -1.07
N GLN A 56 6.05 1.12 -1.74
CA GLN A 56 7.01 1.66 -2.71
C GLN A 56 8.35 2.04 -2.07
N LEU A 57 8.36 2.55 -0.84
CA LEU A 57 9.59 2.86 -0.11
C LEU A 57 10.34 1.59 0.30
N ILE A 58 9.62 0.55 0.71
CA ILE A 58 10.20 -0.76 1.05
C ILE A 58 10.81 -1.41 -0.20
N GLU A 59 10.11 -1.40 -1.34
CA GLU A 59 10.58 -1.98 -2.60
C GLU A 59 11.74 -1.19 -3.23
N LYS A 60 11.71 0.14 -3.23
CA LYS A 60 12.80 0.97 -3.79
C LYS A 60 14.16 0.73 -3.12
N ALA A 61 14.14 0.40 -1.83
CA ALA A 61 15.37 0.14 -1.10
C ALA A 61 15.83 -1.33 -1.16
N ASP A 62 15.09 -2.22 -1.84
CA ASP A 62 15.48 -3.60 -2.14
C ASP A 62 16.41 -3.70 -3.37
N VAL A 63 16.19 -2.85 -4.38
CA VAL A 63 16.99 -2.82 -5.63
C VAL A 63 18.40 -2.25 -5.41
N ALA A 64 18.68 -1.63 -4.26
CA ALA A 64 19.93 -0.96 -3.96
C ALA A 64 21.03 -1.89 -3.40
N ILE A 65 21.49 -2.82 -4.25
CA ILE A 65 22.86 -3.40 -4.32
C ILE A 65 23.24 -4.48 -3.27
N PRO A 66 23.70 -5.67 -3.70
CA PRO A 66 24.41 -6.60 -2.83
C PRO A 66 25.79 -6.03 -2.47
N THR A 67 25.94 -5.57 -1.24
CA THR A 67 27.25 -5.25 -0.65
C THR A 67 27.90 -6.54 -0.17
N LYS A 68 29.16 -6.76 -0.55
CA LYS A 68 29.96 -7.86 0.00
C LYS A 68 30.21 -7.60 1.49
N ASP A 69 29.80 -8.55 2.31
CA ASP A 69 30.35 -8.90 3.62
C ASP A 69 30.52 -7.76 4.65
N GLY A 70 29.39 -7.16 5.07
CA GLY A 70 29.30 -6.39 6.32
C GLY A 70 28.11 -6.89 7.17
N ASP A 71 28.35 -7.21 8.44
CA ASP A 71 27.34 -7.78 9.36
C ASP A 71 26.08 -6.90 9.50
N GLY A 72 26.26 -5.57 9.60
CA GLY A 72 25.16 -4.60 9.65
C GLY A 72 24.31 -4.54 8.38
N THR A 73 24.84 -4.93 7.21
CA THR A 73 24.05 -4.99 5.97
C THR A 73 23.10 -6.19 5.95
N LYS A 74 23.47 -7.28 6.63
CA LYS A 74 22.64 -8.48 6.77
C LYS A 74 21.50 -8.23 7.75
N GLU A 75 21.78 -7.63 8.91
CA GLU A 75 20.75 -7.25 9.88
C GLU A 75 19.70 -6.32 9.27
N ASN A 76 20.14 -5.31 8.51
CA ASN A 76 19.23 -4.40 7.80
C ASN A 76 18.38 -5.11 6.74
N MET A 77 18.93 -6.10 6.03
CA MET A 77 18.18 -6.94 5.09
C MET A 77 17.13 -7.79 5.81
N GLU A 78 17.49 -8.44 6.91
CA GLU A 78 16.54 -9.24 7.70
C GLU A 78 15.43 -8.38 8.31
N LEU A 79 15.77 -7.22 8.90
CA LEU A 79 14.79 -6.27 9.42
C LEU A 79 13.85 -5.76 8.32
N ARG A 80 14.38 -5.50 7.12
CA ARG A 80 13.55 -5.12 5.97
C ARG A 80 12.58 -6.23 5.58
N LYS A 81 13.04 -7.49 5.56
CA LYS A 81 12.19 -8.65 5.26
C LYS A 81 11.10 -8.83 6.31
N ILE A 82 11.44 -8.69 7.59
CA ILE A 82 10.48 -8.72 8.70
C ILE A 82 9.44 -7.61 8.53
N LEU A 83 9.89 -6.37 8.31
CA LEU A 83 8.99 -5.23 8.09
C LEU A 83 8.08 -5.45 6.89
N ALA A 84 8.60 -5.96 5.77
CA ALA A 84 7.82 -6.26 4.58
C ALA A 84 6.74 -7.30 4.88
N ASN A 85 7.10 -8.41 5.54
CA ASN A 85 6.14 -9.46 5.91
C ASN A 85 5.07 -8.94 6.88
N GLU A 86 5.46 -8.18 7.90
CA GLU A 86 4.53 -7.64 8.89
C GLU A 86 3.57 -6.63 8.25
N THR A 87 4.10 -5.75 7.38
CA THR A 87 3.31 -4.79 6.62
C THR A 87 2.31 -5.47 5.69
N GLN A 88 2.71 -6.56 5.03
CA GLN A 88 1.83 -7.38 4.17
C GLN A 88 0.73 -8.06 4.98
N SER A 89 1.08 -8.74 6.07
CA SER A 89 0.13 -9.44 6.94
C SER A 89 -0.90 -8.46 7.53
N TRP A 90 -0.43 -7.32 8.05
CA TRP A 90 -1.31 -6.26 8.55
C TRP A 90 -2.28 -5.79 7.47
N PHE A 91 -1.80 -5.52 6.26
CA PHE A 91 -2.64 -4.99 5.19
C PHE A 91 -3.69 -5.99 4.69
N LEU A 92 -3.39 -7.28 4.67
CA LEU A 92 -4.38 -8.31 4.30
C LEU A 92 -5.58 -8.31 5.25
N ASN A 93 -5.31 -8.19 6.56
CA ASN A 93 -6.37 -8.08 7.56
C ASN A 93 -7.14 -6.76 7.42
N PHE A 94 -6.41 -5.64 7.37
CA PHE A 94 -7.01 -4.31 7.20
C PHE A 94 -7.90 -4.22 5.95
N LEU A 95 -7.43 -4.75 4.81
CA LEU A 95 -8.18 -4.75 3.55
C LEU A 95 -9.44 -5.61 3.67
N GLY A 96 -9.37 -6.73 4.39
CA GLY A 96 -10.52 -7.57 4.68
C GLY A 96 -11.63 -6.82 5.41
N ASP A 97 -11.25 -6.08 6.46
CA ASP A 97 -12.17 -5.29 7.29
C ASP A 97 -12.71 -4.07 6.52
N ALA A 98 -11.83 -3.38 5.80
CA ALA A 98 -12.20 -2.24 4.95
C ALA A 98 -13.22 -2.62 3.86
N LEU A 99 -13.07 -3.79 3.25
CA LEU A 99 -14.00 -4.30 2.24
C LEU A 99 -15.34 -4.75 2.84
N GLU A 100 -15.38 -5.15 4.12
CA GLU A 100 -16.62 -5.47 4.82
C GLU A 100 -17.41 -4.21 5.20
N ILE A 101 -16.71 -3.19 5.69
CA ILE A 101 -17.33 -1.89 6.01
C ILE A 101 -17.72 -1.16 4.72
N GLY A 102 -16.97 -1.37 3.63
CA GLY A 102 -17.20 -0.84 2.29
C GLY A 102 -16.80 0.63 2.13
N PHE A 103 -16.46 1.01 0.90
CA PHE A 103 -16.03 2.37 0.53
C PHE A 103 -17.23 3.30 0.34
N HIS A 104 -18.12 3.32 1.35
CA HIS A 104 -19.42 3.97 1.28
C HIS A 104 -19.36 5.50 1.20
N GLY A 105 -18.15 6.08 1.24
CA GLY A 105 -17.92 7.51 1.15
C GLY A 105 -18.49 8.25 2.36
N GLY A 106 -17.67 9.10 2.99
CA GLY A 106 -18.09 9.94 4.11
C GLY A 106 -19.08 11.03 3.70
N SER A 107 -20.26 10.68 3.21
CA SER A 107 -21.35 11.59 2.93
C SER A 107 -22.62 11.13 3.63
N GLN A 108 -22.63 11.26 4.96
CA GLN A 108 -23.89 11.43 5.67
C GLN A 108 -24.67 12.61 5.07
N GLU A 109 -25.83 12.28 4.51
CA GLU A 109 -27.10 12.98 4.71
C GLU A 109 -27.02 14.49 5.00
N LYS A 110 -26.91 15.31 3.96
CA LYS A 110 -27.63 16.59 3.94
C LYS A 110 -28.54 16.64 2.73
N LYS A 111 -29.74 16.10 2.96
CA LYS A 111 -30.97 16.24 2.17
C LYS A 111 -31.14 17.71 1.80
N GLY A 112 -30.71 18.07 0.59
CA GLY A 112 -30.68 19.46 0.16
C GLY A 112 -30.14 19.57 -1.25
N LYS A 113 -31.06 19.48 -2.22
CA LYS A 113 -30.94 19.88 -3.63
C LYS A 113 -29.59 19.53 -4.30
N GLU A 114 -29.58 18.44 -5.04
CA GLU A 114 -28.45 18.03 -5.90
C GLU A 114 -28.04 19.20 -6.79
N SER A 115 -26.84 19.71 -6.56
CA SER A 115 -26.21 20.70 -7.45
C SER A 115 -25.19 19.98 -8.31
N ALA A 116 -24.93 20.52 -9.50
CA ALA A 116 -23.91 19.99 -10.42
C ALA A 116 -22.53 19.79 -9.75
N ALA A 117 -22.21 20.59 -8.72
CA ALA A 117 -20.99 20.44 -7.92
C ALA A 117 -20.94 19.13 -7.12
N ARG A 118 -22.05 18.71 -6.49
CA ARG A 118 -22.12 17.44 -5.73
C ARG A 118 -22.00 16.21 -6.61
N VAL A 119 -22.56 16.27 -7.83
CA VAL A 119 -22.47 15.18 -8.82
C VAL A 119 -21.02 15.00 -9.28
N VAL A 120 -20.29 16.10 -9.51
CA VAL A 120 -18.86 16.05 -9.89
C VAL A 120 -18.00 15.49 -8.75
N GLU A 121 -18.28 15.88 -7.51
CA GLU A 121 -17.56 15.39 -6.33
C GLU A 121 -17.77 13.88 -6.09
N GLN A 122 -19.01 13.39 -6.27
CA GLN A 122 -19.33 11.97 -6.20
C GLN A 122 -18.64 11.15 -7.30
N ASN A 123 -18.56 11.67 -8.54
CA ASN A 123 -17.83 11.01 -9.62
C ASN A 123 -16.32 10.92 -9.34
N ASN A 124 -15.73 11.97 -8.76
CA ASN A 124 -14.33 11.96 -8.36
C ASN A 124 -14.07 10.95 -7.24
N HIS A 125 -15.00 10.83 -6.29
CA HIS A 125 -14.95 9.82 -5.23
C HIS A 125 -14.99 8.40 -5.83
N ILE A 126 -15.96 8.11 -6.70
CA ILE A 126 -16.07 6.80 -7.38
C ILE A 126 -14.79 6.46 -8.15
N ALA A 127 -14.25 7.41 -8.92
CA ALA A 127 -13.00 7.19 -9.65
C ALA A 127 -11.81 6.90 -8.72
N SER A 128 -11.72 7.61 -7.59
CA SER A 128 -10.68 7.35 -6.57
C SER A 128 -10.84 5.96 -5.94
N THR A 129 -12.07 5.57 -5.58
CA THR A 129 -12.38 4.22 -5.07
C THR A 129 -11.98 3.14 -6.06
N LEU A 130 -12.42 3.25 -7.32
CA LEU A 130 -12.10 2.28 -8.36
C LEU A 130 -10.58 2.17 -8.59
N SER A 131 -9.88 3.30 -8.58
CA SER A 131 -8.41 3.32 -8.71
C SER A 131 -7.72 2.58 -7.57
N GLN A 132 -8.16 2.79 -6.32
CA GLN A 132 -7.56 2.14 -5.16
C GLN A 132 -7.90 0.64 -5.09
N LEU A 133 -9.13 0.26 -5.41
CA LEU A 133 -9.53 -1.15 -5.51
C LEU A 133 -8.75 -1.88 -6.60
N LYS A 134 -8.53 -1.25 -7.75
CA LYS A 134 -7.68 -1.78 -8.81
C LYS A 134 -6.25 -1.99 -8.32
N GLN A 135 -5.67 -0.99 -7.65
CA GLN A 135 -4.32 -1.08 -7.12
C GLN A 135 -4.18 -2.19 -6.07
N ALA A 136 -5.19 -2.36 -5.20
CA ALA A 136 -5.23 -3.46 -4.23
C ALA A 136 -5.30 -4.83 -4.93
N ASN A 137 -6.10 -4.95 -5.98
CA ASN A 137 -6.19 -6.18 -6.76
C ASN A 137 -4.86 -6.54 -7.45
N GLU A 138 -4.21 -5.57 -8.10
CA GLU A 138 -2.89 -5.77 -8.73
C GLU A 138 -1.81 -6.15 -7.70
N TRP A 139 -1.87 -5.56 -6.50
CA TRP A 139 -0.98 -5.91 -5.41
C TRP A 139 -1.20 -7.35 -4.90
N LEU A 140 -2.45 -7.78 -4.76
CA LEU A 140 -2.80 -9.16 -4.40
C LEU A 140 -2.30 -10.15 -5.46
N ASP A 141 -2.40 -9.81 -6.74
CA ASP A 141 -1.86 -10.62 -7.84
C ASP A 141 -0.34 -10.75 -7.76
N LYS A 142 0.38 -9.63 -7.55
CA LYS A 142 1.83 -9.64 -7.35
C LYS A 142 2.23 -10.49 -6.14
N LEU A 143 1.50 -10.38 -5.03
CA LEU A 143 1.77 -11.17 -3.82
C LEU A 143 1.55 -12.67 -4.05
N ARG A 144 0.52 -13.03 -4.83
CA ARG A 144 0.24 -14.41 -5.24
C ARG A 144 1.38 -14.97 -6.10
N SER A 145 1.88 -14.20 -7.06
CA SER A 145 2.98 -14.61 -7.93
C SER A 145 4.31 -14.78 -7.19
N ASN A 146 4.55 -13.99 -6.14
CA ASN A 146 5.80 -14.03 -5.37
C ASN A 146 5.82 -15.10 -4.27
N SER A 147 4.66 -15.64 -3.89
CA SER A 147 4.56 -16.66 -2.84
C SER A 147 4.87 -18.03 -3.42
N SER A 148 5.93 -18.69 -2.93
CA SER A 148 6.20 -20.09 -3.28
C SER A 148 5.04 -21.00 -2.86
N LEU A 149 4.94 -22.16 -3.50
CA LEU A 149 3.83 -23.12 -3.42
C LEU A 149 3.45 -23.58 -1.98
N GLU A 150 4.26 -23.28 -0.97
CA GLU A 150 4.10 -23.78 0.41
C GLU A 150 3.09 -22.99 1.27
N LYS A 151 2.68 -21.76 0.87
CA LYS A 151 1.78 -20.93 1.69
C LYS A 151 0.30 -21.06 1.30
N SER A 152 -0.27 -22.25 1.48
CA SER A 152 -1.69 -22.52 1.16
C SER A 152 -2.66 -21.51 1.81
N GLU A 153 -2.48 -21.22 3.10
CA GLU A 153 -3.35 -20.29 3.85
C GLU A 153 -3.29 -18.85 3.33
N LEU A 154 -2.13 -18.41 2.85
CA LEU A 154 -1.96 -17.09 2.24
C LEU A 154 -2.69 -17.01 0.90
N LEU A 155 -2.62 -18.07 0.09
CA LEU A 155 -3.32 -18.14 -1.20
C LEU A 155 -4.84 -18.10 -1.01
N GLU A 156 -5.37 -18.82 -0.02
CA GLU A 156 -6.79 -18.78 0.34
C GLU A 156 -7.23 -17.39 0.81
N THR A 157 -6.40 -16.74 1.63
CA THR A 157 -6.67 -15.37 2.09
C THR A 157 -6.68 -14.38 0.93
N ILE A 158 -5.72 -14.48 0.00
CA ILE A 158 -5.66 -13.68 -1.21
C ILE A 158 -6.90 -13.90 -2.07
N ASP A 159 -7.28 -15.17 -2.32
CA ASP A 159 -8.42 -15.50 -3.17
C ASP A 159 -9.74 -15.00 -2.57
N ARG A 160 -9.91 -15.12 -1.25
CA ARG A 160 -11.05 -14.54 -0.52
C ARG A 160 -11.07 -13.02 -0.63
N LEU A 161 -9.93 -12.33 -0.48
CA LEU A 161 -9.87 -10.87 -0.60
C LEU A 161 -10.16 -10.41 -2.03
N LYS A 162 -9.65 -11.10 -3.05
CA LYS A 162 -9.97 -10.79 -4.45
C LYS A 162 -11.46 -10.89 -4.73
N GLN A 163 -12.14 -11.92 -4.21
CA GLN A 163 -13.60 -12.02 -4.32
C GLN A 163 -14.31 -10.83 -3.67
N LYS A 164 -13.88 -10.41 -2.48
CA LYS A 164 -14.42 -9.21 -1.82
C LYS A 164 -14.17 -7.93 -2.63
N VAL A 165 -12.98 -7.79 -3.24
CA VAL A 165 -12.66 -6.65 -4.12
C VAL A 165 -13.60 -6.64 -5.33
N TYR A 166 -13.83 -7.78 -6.00
CA TYR A 166 -14.75 -7.86 -7.13
C TYR A 166 -16.20 -7.54 -6.73
N ALA A 167 -16.66 -8.03 -5.59
CA ALA A 167 -17.98 -7.69 -5.05
C ALA A 167 -18.11 -6.18 -4.82
N CYS A 168 -17.10 -5.55 -4.23
CA CYS A 168 -17.07 -4.10 -4.02
C CYS A 168 -17.05 -3.32 -5.35
N LEU A 169 -16.24 -3.77 -6.32
CA LEU A 169 -16.18 -3.15 -7.65
C LEU A 169 -17.53 -3.17 -8.37
N LEU A 170 -18.29 -4.26 -8.29
CA LEU A 170 -19.62 -4.35 -8.90
C LEU A 170 -20.58 -3.30 -8.34
N VAL A 171 -20.60 -3.11 -7.01
CA VAL A 171 -21.42 -2.06 -6.36
C VAL A 171 -21.05 -0.66 -6.87
N HIS A 172 -19.76 -0.38 -7.04
CA HIS A 172 -19.31 0.92 -7.55
C HIS A 172 -19.53 1.11 -9.06
N VAL A 173 -19.51 0.04 -9.85
CA VAL A 173 -19.85 0.08 -11.28
C VAL A 173 -21.34 0.36 -11.47
N ASP A 174 -22.21 -0.28 -10.70
CA ASP A 174 -23.66 -0.01 -10.72
C ASP A 174 -23.97 1.43 -10.29
N SER A 175 -23.24 1.93 -9.29
CA SER A 175 -23.33 3.34 -8.85
C SER A 175 -22.82 4.31 -9.92
N ALA A 176 -21.74 3.97 -10.63
CA ALA A 176 -21.21 4.76 -11.74
C ALA A 176 -22.19 4.79 -12.92
N ALA A 177 -22.80 3.65 -13.25
CA ALA A 177 -23.82 3.54 -14.29
C ALA A 177 -25.03 4.43 -13.95
N SER A 178 -25.53 4.33 -12.72
CA SER A 178 -26.64 5.15 -12.22
C SER A 178 -26.34 6.66 -12.28
N ALA A 179 -25.11 7.07 -11.93
CA ALA A 179 -24.66 8.48 -11.99
C ALA A 179 -24.43 9.00 -13.43
N LEU A 180 -24.31 8.10 -14.41
CA LEU A 180 -24.25 8.46 -15.84
C LEU A 180 -25.64 8.53 -16.47
N GLU A 181 -26.56 7.66 -16.05
CA GLU A 181 -27.95 7.67 -16.49
C GLU A 181 -28.71 8.92 -16.00
N SER A 182 -28.45 9.37 -14.77
CA SER A 182 -29.01 10.62 -14.23
C SER A 182 -28.56 11.87 -15.00
N ARG A 183 -27.46 11.80 -15.76
CA ARG A 183 -27.00 12.88 -16.66
C ARG A 183 -27.66 12.85 -18.04
N LYS A 184 -28.30 11.75 -18.42
CA LYS A 184 -28.92 11.55 -19.74
C LYS A 184 -30.42 11.82 -19.79
N LEU A 185 -31.08 11.96 -18.65
CA LEU A 185 -32.51 12.32 -18.60
C LEU A 185 -32.69 13.85 -18.71
N PRO A 186 -33.46 14.34 -19.70
CA PRO A 186 -33.74 15.77 -19.91
C PRO A 186 -34.69 16.36 -18.87
#